data_AF-A0A1Z8Z483-F1
#
_entry.id   AF-A0A1Z8Z483-F1
#
_cell.length_a   1.000
_cell.length_b   1.000
_cell.length_c   1.000
_cell.angle_alpha   90.00
_cell.angle_beta   90.00
_cell.angle_gamma   90.00
#
_symmetry.space_group_name_H-M   'P 1'
#
loop_
_entity.id
_entity.type
_entity.pdbx_description
1 polymer ?
#
loop_
_entity_poly.entity_id
_entity_poly.type
_entity_poly.pdbx_seq_one_letter_code
_entity_poly.pdbx_strand_id
1 'polypeptide(L)'
;MKEELGSQLESAKNQNKQNFVLIIGFFLAGLVLVTAYLFFIDDIVASLSQPEQISDNKNPESVKKPEKAVPDSKITEPYSSGDDEKLKNQYESKLEEFEATYANKIEDAGNTKWKSNELVKIVEKKNKSLNDYSRKNYLVALEKINGASSLAKTYFKEREEEYTKYFKKANVYFVSRDLQNASDSIIKTIEVKKTDEAERLQKQILRLPEIIDIENSIATLKNAGRYKDEIKELEKILQILPKNSEYKNRLSYLNSQMRTGKLASLLEKTHKAFEDGRYAEAKEILGKAIRIDPQNMDIKNLDQKIQTAELRIKIEKLVDIANKHKADDQWKPRLDALQKASLMDKDNDYLKGELKIAKEIVLIQDEVEKVLAKKDILLKQKSRNRMSQFVSASDRVEELSPSLNRKLMQLENVLKEYSKKLDVMLVSDGKSKVIVRRVGVVGTFKEKTIKLSAGNYVLEASREGYKSKSVSISIDPKNKNNLSFDIRTDERI
;
A
#
# COMPACT_ATOMS: atom_id res chain seq x y z
N MET A 1 25.31 -16.74 16.40
CA MET A 1 24.11 -16.17 15.73
C MET A 1 22.81 -16.98 15.97
N LYS A 2 22.81 -18.32 15.97
CA LYS A 2 21.60 -19.12 16.35
C LYS A 2 21.35 -19.22 17.87
N GLU A 3 22.39 -19.25 18.70
CA GLU A 3 22.25 -19.32 20.17
C GLU A 3 21.77 -18.00 20.79
N GLU A 4 22.16 -16.88 20.20
CA GLU A 4 21.82 -15.54 20.68
C GLU A 4 20.35 -15.19 20.44
N LEU A 5 19.76 -15.73 19.36
CA LEU A 5 18.34 -15.60 19.06
C LEU A 5 17.46 -16.48 19.97
N GLY A 6 17.98 -17.62 20.43
CA GLY A 6 17.30 -18.52 21.36
C GLY A 6 17.18 -17.93 22.77
N SER A 7 18.26 -17.31 23.28
CA SER A 7 18.27 -16.64 24.58
C SER A 7 17.32 -15.45 24.65
N GLN A 8 17.24 -14.64 23.58
CA GLN A 8 16.32 -13.50 23.51
C GLN A 8 14.84 -13.92 23.43
N LEU A 9 14.54 -15.07 22.81
CA LEU A 9 13.18 -15.62 22.76
C LEU A 9 12.71 -16.22 24.10
N GLU A 10 13.61 -16.82 24.87
CA GLU A 10 13.27 -17.29 26.22
C GLU A 10 13.07 -16.13 27.22
N SER A 11 13.90 -15.09 27.14
CA SER A 11 13.74 -13.86 27.93
C SER A 11 12.38 -13.19 27.70
N ALA A 12 11.96 -13.06 26.43
CA ALA A 12 10.67 -12.46 26.07
C ALA A 12 9.46 -13.30 26.52
N LYS A 13 9.58 -14.64 26.52
CA LYS A 13 8.53 -15.53 27.02
C LYS A 13 8.37 -15.44 28.54
N ASN A 14 9.46 -15.32 29.28
CA ASN A 14 9.41 -15.25 30.75
C ASN A 14 8.82 -13.91 31.24
N GLN A 15 9.10 -12.81 30.52
CA GLN A 15 8.56 -11.49 30.84
C GLN A 15 7.03 -11.41 30.61
N ASN A 16 6.52 -12.04 29.55
CA ASN A 16 5.07 -12.12 29.31
C ASN A 16 4.34 -13.00 30.34
N LYS A 17 5.00 -14.03 30.88
CA LYS A 17 4.42 -14.90 31.90
C LYS A 17 4.29 -14.21 33.26
N GLN A 18 5.25 -13.35 33.64
CA GLN A 18 5.14 -12.53 34.86
C GLN A 18 4.07 -11.44 34.75
N ASN A 19 3.93 -10.79 33.59
CA ASN A 19 2.87 -9.80 33.36
C ASN A 19 1.47 -10.43 33.39
N PHE A 20 1.32 -11.67 32.94
CA PHE A 20 0.04 -12.38 32.97
C PHE A 20 -0.39 -12.79 34.40
N VAL A 21 0.55 -13.18 35.26
CA VAL A 21 0.27 -13.52 36.67
C VAL A 21 -0.12 -12.28 37.49
N LEU A 22 0.47 -11.11 37.21
CA LEU A 22 0.08 -9.85 37.85
C LEU A 22 -1.33 -9.40 37.46
N ILE A 23 -1.74 -9.57 36.20
CA ILE A 23 -3.07 -9.16 35.71
C ILE A 23 -4.19 -10.01 36.33
N ILE A 24 -3.95 -11.30 36.58
CA ILE A 24 -4.93 -12.19 37.24
C ILE A 24 -5.09 -11.84 38.74
N GLY A 25 -4.02 -11.41 39.40
CA GLY A 25 -4.08 -10.93 40.79
C GLY A 25 -4.95 -9.67 40.96
N PHE A 26 -4.91 -8.74 40.00
CA PHE A 26 -5.75 -7.53 40.02
C PHE A 26 -7.24 -7.81 39.73
N PHE A 27 -7.54 -8.82 38.92
CA PHE A 27 -8.94 -9.19 38.62
C PHE A 27 -9.66 -9.85 39.80
N LEU A 28 -8.96 -10.64 40.62
CA LEU A 28 -9.54 -11.27 41.81
C LEU A 28 -9.77 -10.28 42.96
N ALA A 29 -8.92 -9.27 43.13
CA ALA A 29 -9.11 -8.22 44.12
C ALA A 29 -10.27 -7.27 43.78
N GLY A 30 -10.52 -7.02 42.49
CA GLY A 30 -11.65 -6.19 42.04
C GLY A 30 -13.02 -6.83 42.27
N LEU A 31 -13.11 -8.16 42.20
CA LEU A 31 -14.38 -8.88 42.35
C LEU A 31 -14.89 -8.92 43.80
N VAL A 32 -13.98 -8.85 44.78
CA VAL A 32 -14.32 -8.78 46.22
C VAL A 32 -14.83 -7.39 46.64
N LEU A 33 -14.42 -6.32 45.94
CA LEU A 33 -14.88 -4.95 46.21
C LEU A 33 -16.26 -4.66 45.61
N VAL A 34 -16.64 -5.33 44.51
CA VAL A 34 -17.95 -5.16 43.87
C VAL A 34 -19.07 -5.85 44.66
N THR A 35 -18.80 -6.97 45.32
CA THR A 35 -19.79 -7.66 46.16
C THR A 35 -20.04 -6.96 47.49
N ALA A 36 -19.04 -6.29 48.05
CA ALA A 36 -19.21 -5.44 49.25
C ALA A 36 -20.03 -4.16 48.97
N TYR A 37 -19.98 -3.64 47.73
CA TYR A 37 -20.72 -2.45 47.32
C TYR A 37 -22.22 -2.73 47.08
N LEU A 38 -22.59 -3.94 46.65
CA LEU A 38 -23.98 -4.30 46.39
C LEU A 38 -24.79 -4.59 47.68
N PHE A 39 -24.13 -5.04 48.76
CA PHE A 39 -24.79 -5.27 50.06
C PHE A 39 -25.17 -3.97 50.80
N PHE A 40 -24.58 -2.84 50.43
CA PHE A 40 -24.79 -1.54 51.11
C PHE A 40 -25.96 -0.73 50.51
N ILE A 41 -26.52 -1.16 49.38
CA ILE A 41 -27.59 -0.44 48.67
C ILE A 41 -28.99 -0.86 49.15
N ASP A 42 -29.18 -2.11 49.59
CA ASP A 42 -30.49 -2.60 50.05
C ASP A 42 -30.94 -1.98 51.39
N ASP A 43 -29.99 -1.56 52.25
CA ASP A 43 -30.31 -1.00 53.59
C ASP A 43 -30.79 0.47 53.52
N ILE A 44 -30.53 1.17 52.42
CA ILE A 44 -30.89 2.59 52.25
C ILE A 44 -32.31 2.74 51.67
N VAL A 45 -32.78 1.76 50.90
CA VAL A 45 -34.08 1.82 50.20
C VAL A 45 -35.28 1.57 51.13
N ALA A 46 -35.06 0.98 52.31
CA ALA A 46 -36.14 0.70 53.28
C ALA A 46 -36.58 1.90 54.15
N SER A 47 -35.85 3.02 54.17
CA SER A 47 -36.08 4.11 55.13
C SER A 47 -36.93 5.30 54.65
N LEU A 48 -37.41 5.30 53.40
CA LEU A 48 -38.16 6.44 52.84
C LEU A 48 -39.52 6.02 52.31
N SER A 49 -40.41 5.63 53.23
CA SER A 49 -41.84 5.46 52.96
C SER A 49 -42.66 6.14 54.06
N GLN A 50 -43.34 7.23 53.67
CA GLN A 50 -44.57 7.83 54.21
C GLN A 50 -44.50 9.21 54.92
N PRO A 51 -45.58 10.02 54.76
CA PRO A 51 -45.58 11.49 54.89
C PRO A 51 -46.20 12.02 56.19
N GLU A 52 -45.83 13.25 56.55
CA GLU A 52 -46.35 14.03 57.69
C GLU A 52 -47.84 14.42 57.56
N GLN A 53 -48.54 14.40 58.70
CA GLN A 53 -49.83 15.06 58.95
C GLN A 53 -49.69 15.98 60.17
N ILE A 54 -50.34 17.13 60.09
CA ILE A 54 -50.34 18.27 61.03
C ILE A 54 -51.42 18.08 62.10
N SER A 55 -51.18 18.47 63.36
CA SER A 55 -52.23 18.95 64.30
C SER A 55 -51.70 19.43 65.67
N ASP A 56 -51.87 20.73 65.93
CA ASP A 56 -52.28 21.47 67.14
C ASP A 56 -52.12 20.94 68.60
N ASN A 57 -51.44 21.82 69.38
CA ASN A 57 -51.85 22.46 70.65
C ASN A 57 -51.98 21.65 71.96
N LYS A 58 -51.08 21.94 72.94
CA LYS A 58 -51.39 22.55 74.27
C LYS A 58 -50.19 22.49 75.24
N ASN A 59 -49.87 23.64 75.84
CA ASN A 59 -49.09 23.80 77.09
C ASN A 59 -49.96 23.33 78.30
N PRO A 60 -49.45 23.03 79.53
CA PRO A 60 -48.69 23.97 80.36
C PRO A 60 -47.60 23.37 81.31
N GLU A 61 -46.96 24.29 82.04
CA GLU A 61 -46.17 24.12 83.29
C GLU A 61 -44.77 23.46 83.18
N SER A 62 -43.71 23.91 83.87
CA SER A 62 -43.48 25.03 84.80
C SER A 62 -41.96 25.11 85.07
N VAL A 63 -41.46 26.34 85.30
CA VAL A 63 -40.50 26.73 86.38
C VAL A 63 -39.12 26.01 86.39
N LYS A 64 -37.96 26.68 86.19
CA LYS A 64 -37.32 27.62 87.14
C LYS A 64 -36.04 28.24 86.52
N LYS A 65 -35.89 29.56 86.66
CA LYS A 65 -34.61 30.31 86.65
C LYS A 65 -34.08 30.36 88.09
N PRO A 66 -32.76 30.47 88.33
CA PRO A 66 -32.14 31.78 88.63
C PRO A 66 -30.75 31.91 87.96
N GLU A 67 -30.37 32.98 87.28
CA GLU A 67 -29.94 34.30 87.78
C GLU A 67 -28.84 34.29 88.86
N LYS A 68 -27.61 34.62 88.43
CA LYS A 68 -26.68 35.66 88.95
C LYS A 68 -25.33 35.45 88.26
N ALA A 69 -24.85 36.42 87.48
CA ALA A 69 -24.07 37.61 87.88
C ALA A 69 -22.62 37.42 87.43
N VAL A 70 -22.17 38.34 86.57
CA VAL A 70 -20.78 38.53 86.15
C VAL A 70 -19.95 38.96 87.37
N PRO A 71 -18.65 38.64 87.40
CA PRO A 71 -17.72 39.74 87.43
C PRO A 71 -16.58 39.59 86.41
N ASP A 72 -16.31 40.73 85.80
CA ASP A 72 -15.16 41.08 85.00
C ASP A 72 -13.86 40.87 85.81
N SER A 73 -12.83 40.29 85.18
CA SER A 73 -11.44 40.33 85.64
C SER A 73 -10.52 39.94 84.49
N LYS A 74 -10.06 40.95 83.75
CA LYS A 74 -8.72 40.90 83.13
C LYS A 74 -7.68 40.81 84.24
N ILE A 75 -6.64 39.99 84.03
CA ILE A 75 -5.24 40.43 83.84
C ILE A 75 -4.33 39.18 83.81
N THR A 76 -3.77 38.94 82.61
CA THR A 76 -2.41 38.45 82.30
C THR A 76 -1.84 37.21 83.00
N GLU A 77 -1.69 36.14 82.23
CA GLU A 77 -0.49 35.29 82.27
C GLU A 77 0.40 35.63 81.04
N PRO A 78 1.74 35.52 81.14
CA PRO A 78 2.63 35.95 80.08
C PRO A 78 2.55 34.98 78.91
N TYR A 79 1.96 35.43 77.80
CA TYR A 79 2.05 34.80 76.49
C TYR A 79 3.53 34.59 76.14
N SER A 80 3.95 33.33 76.15
CA SER A 80 5.26 32.92 75.64
C SER A 80 5.30 33.16 74.15
N SER A 81 6.39 33.75 73.65
CA SER A 81 6.62 33.95 72.21
C SER A 81 6.52 32.67 71.36
N GLY A 82 6.65 31.49 71.98
CA GLY A 82 6.53 30.19 71.30
C GLY A 82 5.10 29.74 70.93
N ASP A 83 4.07 30.21 71.63
CA ASP A 83 2.67 29.84 71.32
C ASP A 83 2.12 30.63 70.12
N ASP A 84 2.54 31.89 69.97
CA ASP A 84 2.20 32.72 68.82
C ASP A 84 2.86 32.21 67.53
N GLU A 85 4.10 31.75 67.60
CA GLU A 85 4.80 31.16 66.44
C GLU A 85 4.14 29.86 65.97
N LYS A 86 3.71 29.01 66.91
CA LYS A 86 2.96 27.79 66.60
C LYS A 86 1.61 28.08 65.95
N LEU A 87 0.83 29.02 66.50
CA LEU A 87 -0.47 29.42 65.95
C LEU A 87 -0.33 30.09 64.58
N LYS A 88 0.72 30.88 64.38
CA LYS A 88 1.07 31.48 63.08
C LYS A 88 1.34 30.40 62.03
N ASN A 89 2.20 29.42 62.32
CA ASN A 89 2.51 28.33 61.39
C ASN A 89 1.28 27.47 61.07
N GLN A 90 0.41 27.22 62.06
CA GLN A 90 -0.86 26.51 61.83
C GLN A 90 -1.81 27.31 60.93
N TYR A 91 -1.91 28.63 61.12
CA TYR A 91 -2.70 29.48 60.24
C TYR A 91 -2.18 29.46 58.80
N GLU A 92 -0.87 29.63 58.61
CA GLU A 92 -0.23 29.65 57.29
C GLU A 92 -0.48 28.33 56.55
N SER A 93 -0.30 27.19 57.23
CA SER A 93 -0.63 25.88 56.68
C SER A 93 -2.10 25.73 56.32
N LYS A 94 -3.03 26.24 57.15
CA LYS A 94 -4.47 26.17 56.87
C LYS A 94 -4.93 27.11 55.77
N LEU A 95 -4.30 28.27 55.65
CA LEU A 95 -4.51 29.19 54.54
C LEU A 95 -4.00 28.58 53.23
N GLU A 96 -2.81 28.00 53.24
CA GLU A 96 -2.26 27.28 52.08
C GLU A 96 -3.16 26.12 51.64
N GLU A 97 -3.63 25.29 52.59
CA GLU A 97 -4.59 24.21 52.32
C GLU A 97 -5.90 24.75 51.70
N PHE A 98 -6.41 25.87 52.21
CA PHE A 98 -7.60 26.51 51.68
C PHE A 98 -7.39 26.98 50.23
N GLU A 99 -6.29 27.69 49.96
CA GLU A 99 -5.99 28.21 48.62
C GLU A 99 -5.79 27.07 47.63
N ALA A 100 -4.98 26.08 47.99
CA ALA A 100 -4.72 24.90 47.15
C ALA A 100 -6.01 24.13 46.82
N THR A 101 -6.95 24.06 47.77
CA THR A 101 -8.17 23.25 47.61
C THR A 101 -9.32 24.00 46.96
N TYR A 102 -9.47 25.31 47.23
CA TYR A 102 -10.68 26.07 46.94
C TYR A 102 -10.49 27.31 46.08
N ALA A 103 -9.28 27.88 45.91
CA ALA A 103 -9.12 29.14 45.17
C ALA A 103 -9.72 29.07 43.76
N ASN A 104 -9.30 28.09 42.96
CA ASN A 104 -9.82 27.87 41.60
C ASN A 104 -11.31 27.50 41.59
N LYS A 105 -11.79 26.76 42.61
CA LYS A 105 -13.20 26.35 42.70
C LYS A 105 -14.11 27.53 43.03
N ILE A 106 -13.63 28.48 43.83
CA ILE A 106 -14.35 29.71 44.17
C ILE A 106 -14.41 30.63 42.96
N GLU A 107 -13.32 30.76 42.22
CA GLU A 107 -13.30 31.50 40.95
C GLU A 107 -14.29 30.90 39.94
N ASP A 108 -14.26 29.58 39.73
CA ASP A 108 -15.22 28.87 38.87
C ASP A 108 -16.67 29.06 39.35
N ALA A 109 -16.94 28.92 40.65
CA ALA A 109 -18.27 29.12 41.22
C ALA A 109 -18.74 30.58 41.10
N GLY A 110 -17.82 31.55 41.13
CA GLY A 110 -18.14 32.97 40.92
C GLY A 110 -18.67 33.27 39.53
N ASN A 111 -18.40 32.41 38.54
CA ASN A 111 -18.92 32.51 37.18
C ASN A 111 -20.35 31.96 37.04
N THR A 112 -20.95 31.46 38.12
CA THR A 112 -22.33 30.97 38.15
C THR A 112 -23.17 31.73 39.20
N LYS A 113 -24.51 31.63 39.09
CA LYS A 113 -25.45 32.26 40.02
C LYS A 113 -25.88 31.32 41.16
N TRP A 114 -25.28 30.13 41.25
CA TRP A 114 -25.71 29.12 42.20
C TRP A 114 -25.27 29.50 43.61
N LYS A 115 -26.26 29.70 44.51
CA LYS A 115 -26.06 30.05 45.93
C LYS A 115 -24.98 31.14 46.15
N SER A 116 -24.94 32.18 45.31
CA SER A 116 -23.88 33.20 45.34
C SER A 116 -23.71 33.88 46.71
N ASN A 117 -24.78 34.03 47.48
CA ASN A 117 -24.72 34.57 48.85
C ASN A 117 -23.88 33.71 49.80
N GLU A 118 -23.92 32.38 49.67
CA GLU A 118 -23.11 31.47 50.49
C GLU A 118 -21.64 31.49 50.06
N LEU A 119 -21.37 31.64 48.76
CA LEU A 119 -20.02 31.83 48.23
C LEU A 119 -19.37 33.12 48.75
N VAL A 120 -20.14 34.22 48.79
CA VAL A 120 -19.69 35.50 49.37
C VAL A 120 -19.32 35.34 50.84
N LYS A 121 -20.12 34.63 51.64
CA LYS A 121 -19.81 34.37 53.06
C LYS A 121 -18.48 33.63 53.26
N ILE A 122 -18.16 32.68 52.38
CA ILE A 122 -16.87 31.96 52.40
C ILE A 122 -15.71 32.95 52.19
N VAL A 123 -15.79 33.75 51.13
CA VAL A 123 -14.76 34.73 50.75
C VAL A 123 -14.60 35.80 51.82
N GLU A 124 -15.70 36.32 52.37
CA GLU A 124 -15.69 37.29 53.46
C GLU A 124 -15.04 36.71 54.72
N LYS A 125 -15.35 35.46 55.09
CA LYS A 125 -14.79 34.82 56.28
C LYS A 125 -13.28 34.58 56.14
N LYS A 126 -12.82 34.22 54.92
CA LYS A 126 -11.40 34.19 54.57
C LYS A 126 -10.76 35.57 54.68
N ASN A 127 -11.34 36.62 54.10
CA ASN A 127 -10.78 37.97 54.16
C ASN A 127 -10.72 38.53 55.59
N LYS A 128 -11.71 38.21 56.43
CA LYS A 128 -11.68 38.52 57.87
C LYS A 128 -10.54 37.79 58.58
N SER A 129 -10.24 36.54 58.22
CA SER A 129 -9.11 35.79 58.79
C SER A 129 -7.76 36.44 58.45
N LEU A 130 -7.57 36.90 57.21
CA LEU A 130 -6.38 37.62 56.76
C LEU A 130 -6.18 38.94 57.51
N ASN A 131 -7.26 39.68 57.75
CA ASN A 131 -7.22 40.92 58.52
C ASN A 131 -6.77 40.66 59.98
N ASP A 132 -7.32 39.64 60.64
CA ASP A 132 -6.89 39.28 62.00
C ASP A 132 -5.44 38.79 62.05
N TYR A 133 -4.99 38.03 61.05
CA TYR A 133 -3.59 37.61 60.93
C TYR A 133 -2.66 38.83 60.81
N SER A 134 -3.03 39.84 59.99
CA SER A 134 -2.24 41.08 59.84
C SER A 134 -2.10 41.88 61.15
N ARG A 135 -3.04 41.70 62.08
CA ARG A 135 -3.07 42.31 63.42
C ARG A 135 -2.41 41.43 64.49
N LYS A 136 -1.79 40.31 64.11
CA LYS A 136 -1.18 39.29 65.00
C LYS A 136 -2.19 38.57 65.91
N ASN A 137 -3.48 38.59 65.60
CA ASN A 137 -4.52 37.84 66.32
C ASN A 137 -4.60 36.39 65.79
N TYR A 138 -3.52 35.61 65.94
CA TYR A 138 -3.36 34.32 65.25
C TYR A 138 -4.43 33.27 65.60
N LEU A 139 -4.87 33.21 66.86
CA LEU A 139 -5.94 32.28 67.28
C LEU A 139 -7.27 32.58 66.57
N VAL A 140 -7.66 33.85 66.50
CA VAL A 140 -8.91 34.30 65.86
C VAL A 140 -8.82 34.14 64.33
N ALA A 141 -7.64 34.41 63.75
CA ALA A 141 -7.38 34.16 62.35
C ALA A 141 -7.50 32.67 62.00
N LEU A 142 -6.92 31.80 62.83
CA LEU A 142 -6.98 30.34 62.69
C LEU A 142 -8.42 29.81 62.78
N GLU A 143 -9.21 30.29 63.74
CA GLU A 143 -10.64 29.94 63.85
C GLU A 143 -11.42 30.36 62.60
N LYS A 144 -11.19 31.58 62.10
CA LYS A 144 -11.89 32.11 60.92
C LYS A 144 -11.52 31.38 59.63
N ILE A 145 -10.24 31.05 59.40
CA ILE A 145 -9.84 30.28 58.21
C ILE A 145 -10.40 28.84 58.26
N ASN A 146 -10.37 28.18 59.43
CA ASN A 146 -11.00 26.86 59.59
C ASN A 146 -12.51 26.93 59.34
N GLY A 147 -13.16 27.98 59.83
CA GLY A 147 -14.57 28.24 59.56
C GLY A 147 -14.87 28.51 58.09
N ALA A 148 -13.99 29.20 57.36
CA ALA A 148 -14.11 29.39 55.92
C ALA A 148 -13.93 28.07 55.16
N SER A 149 -12.95 27.24 55.54
CA SER A 149 -12.73 25.89 54.99
C SER A 149 -13.93 24.97 55.19
N SER A 150 -14.57 25.02 56.37
CA SER A 150 -15.77 24.22 56.67
C SER A 150 -16.96 24.66 55.80
N LEU A 151 -17.21 25.97 55.68
CA LEU A 151 -18.25 26.51 54.79
C LEU A 151 -17.98 26.15 53.32
N ALA A 152 -16.73 26.27 52.87
CA ALA A 152 -16.33 25.90 51.52
C ALA A 152 -16.54 24.40 51.25
N LYS A 153 -16.15 23.53 52.19
CA LYS A 153 -16.33 22.08 52.08
C LYS A 153 -17.81 21.72 51.88
N THR A 154 -18.69 22.28 52.70
CA THR A 154 -20.14 22.05 52.59
C THR A 154 -20.69 22.58 51.28
N TYR A 155 -20.35 23.83 50.92
CA TYR A 155 -20.80 24.45 49.68
C TYR A 155 -20.42 23.64 48.44
N PHE A 156 -19.16 23.22 48.32
CA PHE A 156 -18.71 22.47 47.15
C PHE A 156 -19.20 21.02 47.13
N LYS A 157 -19.45 20.40 48.30
CA LYS A 157 -20.12 19.11 48.38
C LYS A 157 -21.54 19.20 47.81
N GLU A 158 -22.33 20.15 48.31
CA GLU A 158 -23.70 20.38 47.82
C GLU A 158 -23.74 20.75 46.34
N ARG A 159 -22.77 21.54 45.87
CA ARG A 159 -22.66 21.93 44.46
C ARG A 159 -22.48 20.72 43.55
N GLU A 160 -21.60 19.80 43.93
CA GLU A 160 -21.34 18.60 43.14
C GLU A 160 -22.51 17.61 43.19
N GLU A 161 -23.18 17.49 44.34
CA GLU A 161 -24.39 16.67 44.49
C GLU A 161 -25.53 17.20 43.60
N GLU A 162 -25.78 18.51 43.61
CA GLU A 162 -26.86 19.12 42.81
C GLU A 162 -26.53 19.09 41.31
N TYR A 163 -25.25 19.30 40.92
CA TYR A 163 -24.78 19.11 39.55
C TYR A 163 -25.04 17.66 39.08
N THR A 164 -24.58 16.68 39.85
CA THR A 164 -24.70 15.25 39.51
C THR A 164 -26.16 14.83 39.38
N LYS A 165 -27.01 15.28 40.30
CA LYS A 165 -28.45 15.02 40.30
C LYS A 165 -29.12 15.51 39.03
N TYR A 166 -28.96 16.78 38.66
CA TYR A 166 -29.60 17.31 37.46
C TYR A 166 -28.94 16.81 36.17
N PHE A 167 -27.62 16.61 36.16
CA PHE A 167 -26.93 16.06 35.00
C PHE A 167 -27.39 14.62 34.71
N LYS A 168 -27.58 13.79 35.74
CA LYS A 168 -28.15 12.44 35.60
C LYS A 168 -29.58 12.50 35.07
N LYS A 169 -30.42 13.39 35.61
CA LYS A 169 -31.80 13.59 35.11
C LYS A 169 -31.81 14.02 33.64
N ALA A 170 -31.00 14.99 33.26
CA ALA A 170 -30.87 15.46 31.89
C ALA A 170 -30.51 14.32 30.93
N ASN A 171 -29.56 13.45 31.31
CA ASN A 171 -29.20 12.27 30.53
C ASN A 171 -30.36 11.26 30.42
N VAL A 172 -31.05 10.98 31.52
CA VAL A 172 -32.21 10.06 31.51
C VAL A 172 -33.30 10.57 30.56
N TYR A 173 -33.67 11.84 30.67
CA TYR A 173 -34.69 12.45 29.82
C TYR A 173 -34.24 12.55 28.35
N PHE A 174 -32.97 12.83 28.11
CA PHE A 174 -32.39 12.80 26.76
C PHE A 174 -32.51 11.39 26.14
N VAL A 175 -32.14 10.35 26.89
CA VAL A 175 -32.25 8.96 26.45
C VAL A 175 -33.71 8.56 26.21
N SER A 176 -34.65 9.03 27.04
CA SER A 176 -36.08 8.77 26.86
C SER A 176 -36.78 9.69 25.85
N ARG A 177 -36.02 10.54 25.12
CA ARG A 177 -36.53 11.49 24.12
C ARG A 177 -37.51 12.53 24.67
N ASP A 178 -37.43 12.83 25.97
CA ASP A 178 -38.25 13.83 26.64
C ASP A 178 -37.56 15.21 26.56
N LEU A 179 -37.87 15.97 25.52
CA LEU A 179 -37.22 17.27 25.24
C LEU A 179 -37.42 18.27 26.39
N GLN A 180 -38.64 18.35 26.93
CA GLN A 180 -38.98 19.35 27.92
C GLN A 180 -38.21 19.09 29.22
N ASN A 181 -38.32 17.89 29.77
CA ASN A 181 -37.64 17.56 31.03
C ASN A 181 -36.12 17.50 30.88
N ALA A 182 -35.60 17.12 29.70
CA ALA A 182 -34.17 17.17 29.42
C ALA A 182 -33.65 18.62 29.39
N SER A 183 -34.37 19.53 28.74
CA SER A 183 -34.03 20.95 28.67
C SER A 183 -34.05 21.61 30.05
N ASP A 184 -35.10 21.37 30.83
CA ASP A 184 -35.21 21.91 32.20
C ASP A 184 -34.08 21.40 33.10
N SER A 185 -33.74 20.12 32.98
CA SER A 185 -32.68 19.51 33.79
C SER A 185 -31.29 20.01 33.39
N ILE A 186 -31.00 20.16 32.09
CA ILE A 186 -29.66 20.62 31.65
C ILE A 186 -29.45 22.11 31.93
N ILE A 187 -30.50 22.93 31.89
CA ILE A 187 -30.44 24.33 32.33
C ILE A 187 -30.01 24.40 33.80
N LYS A 188 -30.67 23.61 34.68
CA LYS A 188 -30.30 23.54 36.10
C LYS A 188 -28.87 23.03 36.33
N THR A 189 -28.42 22.06 35.54
CA THR A 189 -27.01 21.60 35.58
C THR A 189 -26.04 22.75 35.31
N ILE A 190 -26.25 23.50 34.22
CA ILE A 190 -25.37 24.60 33.77
C ILE A 190 -25.42 25.79 34.74
N GLU A 191 -26.57 26.04 35.37
CA GLU A 191 -26.70 27.04 36.45
C GLU A 191 -25.83 26.71 37.66
N VAL A 192 -25.70 25.43 38.02
CA VAL A 192 -24.85 24.96 39.13
C VAL A 192 -23.37 25.03 38.75
N LYS A 193 -23.00 24.45 37.60
CA LYS A 193 -21.60 24.30 37.14
C LYS A 193 -21.57 24.09 35.62
N LYS A 194 -20.74 24.87 34.93
CA LYS A 194 -20.53 24.74 33.49
C LYS A 194 -19.38 23.77 33.23
N THR A 195 -19.63 22.75 32.42
CA THR A 195 -18.63 21.75 32.01
C THR A 195 -18.79 21.46 30.53
N ASP A 196 -17.71 21.03 29.88
CA ASP A 196 -17.74 20.63 28.48
C ASP A 196 -18.74 19.48 28.24
N GLU A 197 -18.92 18.58 29.21
CA GLU A 197 -19.94 17.52 29.12
C GLU A 197 -21.37 18.08 29.15
N ALA A 198 -21.66 19.02 30.06
CA ALA A 198 -22.98 19.64 30.16
C ALA A 198 -23.30 20.47 28.91
N GLU A 199 -22.34 21.23 28.39
CA GLU A 199 -22.55 21.99 27.15
C GLU A 199 -22.74 21.09 25.92
N ARG A 200 -22.00 19.97 25.85
CA ARG A 200 -22.20 18.97 24.79
C ARG A 200 -23.59 18.35 24.87
N LEU A 201 -24.04 17.95 26.06
CA LEU A 201 -25.37 17.39 26.26
C LEU A 201 -26.46 18.43 25.95
N GLN A 202 -26.28 19.70 26.32
CA GLN A 202 -27.22 20.77 25.97
C GLN A 202 -27.37 20.91 24.45
N LYS A 203 -26.26 20.96 23.71
CA LYS A 203 -26.27 21.02 22.24
C LYS A 203 -26.99 19.83 21.62
N GLN A 204 -26.88 18.64 22.22
CA GLN A 204 -27.58 17.43 21.77
C GLN A 204 -29.08 17.49 22.08
N ILE A 205 -29.47 17.95 23.28
CA ILE A 205 -30.87 18.13 23.69
C ILE A 205 -31.57 19.13 22.77
N LEU A 206 -30.92 20.24 22.39
CA LEU A 206 -31.50 21.20 21.46
C LEU A 206 -31.81 20.60 20.08
N ARG A 207 -31.10 19.53 19.69
CA ARG A 207 -31.30 18.80 18.44
C ARG A 207 -32.14 17.54 18.61
N LEU A 208 -32.78 17.33 19.76
CA LEU A 208 -33.58 16.14 20.02
C LEU A 208 -34.71 15.92 19.01
N PRO A 209 -35.45 16.95 18.53
CA PRO A 209 -36.42 16.76 17.46
C PRO A 209 -35.80 16.20 16.18
N GLU A 210 -34.66 16.74 15.76
CA GLU A 210 -33.91 16.26 14.60
C GLU A 210 -33.41 14.83 14.80
N ILE A 211 -32.93 14.49 16.01
CA ILE A 211 -32.52 13.12 16.37
C ILE A 211 -33.70 12.16 16.19
N ILE A 212 -34.89 12.50 16.71
CA ILE A 212 -36.10 11.66 16.62
C ILE A 212 -36.50 11.45 15.15
N ASP A 213 -36.49 12.50 14.34
CA ASP A 213 -36.82 12.41 12.92
C ASP A 213 -35.84 11.49 12.17
N ILE A 214 -34.53 11.61 12.44
CA ILE A 214 -33.51 10.74 11.86
C ILE A 214 -33.70 9.28 12.34
N GLU A 215 -33.98 9.05 13.62
CA GLU A 215 -34.23 7.70 14.17
C GLU A 215 -35.43 7.01 13.51
N ASN A 216 -36.54 7.74 13.34
CA ASN A 216 -37.73 7.25 12.65
C ASN A 216 -37.43 6.92 11.17
N SER A 217 -36.61 7.75 10.52
CA SER A 217 -36.14 7.53 9.15
C SER A 217 -35.27 6.27 9.06
N ILE A 218 -34.30 6.09 9.98
CA ILE A 218 -33.46 4.89 10.08
C ILE A 218 -34.32 3.63 10.24
N ALA A 219 -35.31 3.65 11.15
CA ALA A 219 -36.20 2.51 11.38
C ALA A 219 -37.00 2.16 10.12
N THR A 220 -37.55 3.16 9.43
CA THR A 220 -38.30 2.98 8.18
C THR A 220 -37.43 2.41 7.07
N LEU A 221 -36.22 2.95 6.88
CA LEU A 221 -35.27 2.51 5.86
C LEU A 221 -34.76 1.10 6.12
N LYS A 222 -34.52 0.76 7.39
CA LYS A 222 -34.15 -0.60 7.84
C LYS A 222 -35.25 -1.61 7.46
N ASN A 223 -36.51 -1.31 7.78
CA ASN A 223 -37.64 -2.19 7.46
C ASN A 223 -37.87 -2.32 5.94
N ALA A 224 -37.60 -1.26 5.18
CA ALA A 224 -37.70 -1.27 3.72
C ALA A 224 -36.47 -1.88 3.02
N GLY A 225 -35.42 -2.28 3.75
CA GLY A 225 -34.18 -2.81 3.16
C GLY A 225 -33.37 -1.78 2.35
N ARG A 226 -33.62 -0.48 2.53
CA ARG A 226 -32.94 0.62 1.80
C ARG A 226 -31.61 0.99 2.44
N TYR A 227 -30.69 0.03 2.51
CA TYR A 227 -29.45 0.15 3.28
C TYR A 227 -28.53 1.32 2.87
N LYS A 228 -28.52 1.72 1.59
CA LYS A 228 -27.73 2.88 1.13
C LYS A 228 -28.22 4.20 1.74
N ASP A 229 -29.53 4.35 1.89
CA ASP A 229 -30.11 5.55 2.48
C ASP A 229 -30.06 5.46 4.01
N GLU A 230 -30.20 4.27 4.58
CA GLU A 230 -29.98 4.02 6.01
C GLU A 230 -28.56 4.45 6.44
N ILE A 231 -27.53 4.15 5.64
CA ILE A 231 -26.15 4.61 5.88
C ILE A 231 -26.07 6.14 5.97
N LYS A 232 -26.74 6.88 5.08
CA LYS A 232 -26.71 8.35 5.10
C LYS A 232 -27.33 8.91 6.37
N GLU A 233 -28.44 8.34 6.82
CA GLU A 233 -29.10 8.75 8.06
C GLU A 233 -28.26 8.38 9.30
N LEU A 234 -27.60 7.21 9.28
CA LEU A 234 -26.64 6.81 10.32
C LEU A 234 -25.43 7.75 10.39
N GLU A 235 -24.92 8.23 9.26
CA GLU A 235 -23.85 9.23 9.22
C GLU A 235 -24.30 10.57 9.81
N LYS A 236 -25.51 11.03 9.48
CA LYS A 236 -26.08 12.27 10.04
C LYS A 236 -26.24 12.19 11.56
N ILE A 237 -26.86 11.13 12.08
CA ILE A 237 -27.07 11.00 13.53
C ILE A 237 -25.75 10.89 14.29
N LEU A 238 -24.72 10.28 13.70
CA LEU A 238 -23.37 10.20 14.31
C LEU A 238 -22.63 11.54 14.34
N GLN A 239 -23.01 12.53 13.53
CA GLN A 239 -22.51 13.91 13.69
C GLN A 239 -23.05 14.56 14.97
N ILE A 240 -24.25 14.15 15.41
CA ILE A 240 -24.90 14.64 16.64
C ILE A 240 -24.46 13.80 17.85
N LEU A 241 -24.39 12.48 17.66
CA LEU A 241 -24.13 11.48 18.70
C LEU A 241 -22.85 10.66 18.39
N PRO A 242 -21.67 11.30 18.33
CA PRO A 242 -20.44 10.65 17.85
C PRO A 242 -19.92 9.53 18.76
N LYS A 243 -20.46 9.37 19.96
CA LYS A 243 -20.10 8.30 20.91
C LYS A 243 -21.11 7.15 20.97
N ASN A 244 -22.22 7.21 20.23
CA ASN A 244 -23.22 6.15 20.24
C ASN A 244 -22.67 4.88 19.55
N SER A 245 -22.56 3.79 20.31
CA SER A 245 -22.00 2.51 19.84
C SER A 245 -22.97 1.75 18.92
N GLU A 246 -24.27 1.87 19.12
CA GLU A 246 -25.29 1.20 18.32
C GLU A 246 -25.25 1.66 16.86
N TYR A 247 -25.29 2.98 16.63
CA TYR A 247 -25.22 3.53 15.27
C TYR A 247 -23.88 3.25 14.59
N LYS A 248 -22.76 3.29 15.34
CA LYS A 248 -21.45 2.90 14.81
C LYS A 248 -21.41 1.45 14.36
N ASN A 249 -21.92 0.55 15.18
CA ASN A 249 -21.94 -0.89 14.88
C ASN A 249 -22.84 -1.18 13.67
N ARG A 250 -24.02 -0.54 13.60
CA ARG A 250 -24.93 -0.68 12.46
C ARG A 250 -24.31 -0.16 11.17
N LEU A 251 -23.70 1.04 11.21
CA LEU A 251 -23.00 1.62 10.06
C LEU A 251 -21.85 0.73 9.58
N SER A 252 -21.05 0.20 10.51
CA SER A 252 -19.96 -0.75 10.21
C SER A 252 -20.48 -2.02 9.54
N TYR A 253 -21.53 -2.62 10.10
CA TYR A 253 -22.18 -3.82 9.55
C TYR A 253 -22.69 -3.60 8.12
N LEU A 254 -23.44 -2.51 7.88
CA LEU A 254 -23.97 -2.22 6.55
C LEU A 254 -22.87 -1.93 5.53
N ASN A 255 -21.83 -1.20 5.93
CA ASN A 255 -20.68 -0.95 5.08
C ASN A 255 -19.95 -2.25 4.69
N SER A 256 -19.82 -3.19 5.63
CA SER A 256 -19.26 -4.52 5.35
C SER A 256 -20.13 -5.30 4.36
N GLN A 257 -21.44 -5.36 4.58
CA GLN A 257 -22.39 -6.02 3.67
C GLN A 257 -22.37 -5.41 2.27
N MET A 258 -22.34 -4.08 2.16
CA MET A 258 -22.25 -3.38 0.88
C MET A 258 -20.93 -3.67 0.14
N ARG A 259 -19.81 -3.78 0.85
CA ARG A 259 -18.52 -4.19 0.28
C ARG A 259 -18.59 -5.62 -0.25
N THR A 260 -19.12 -6.56 0.53
CA THR A 260 -19.28 -7.96 0.14
C THR A 260 -20.19 -8.11 -1.09
N GLY A 261 -21.36 -7.46 -1.08
CA GLY A 261 -22.29 -7.51 -2.21
C GLY A 261 -21.72 -6.86 -3.48
N LYS A 262 -21.00 -5.73 -3.34
CA LYS A 262 -20.32 -5.09 -4.47
C LYS A 262 -19.20 -5.98 -5.02
N LEU A 263 -18.43 -6.63 -4.14
CA LEU A 263 -17.39 -7.57 -4.55
C LEU A 263 -17.99 -8.75 -5.32
N ALA A 264 -19.04 -9.38 -4.79
CA ALA A 264 -19.73 -10.50 -5.45
C ALA A 264 -20.23 -10.11 -6.85
N SER A 265 -20.88 -8.95 -6.99
CA SER A 265 -21.36 -8.45 -8.28
C SER A 265 -20.22 -8.18 -9.27
N LEU A 266 -19.08 -7.65 -8.81
CA LEU A 266 -17.91 -7.43 -9.66
C LEU A 266 -17.29 -8.75 -10.11
N LEU A 267 -17.20 -9.75 -9.23
CA LEU A 267 -16.72 -11.08 -9.57
C LEU A 267 -17.62 -11.76 -10.60
N GLU A 268 -18.93 -11.74 -10.41
CA GLU A 268 -19.90 -12.28 -11.38
C GLU A 268 -19.75 -11.65 -12.77
N LYS A 269 -19.66 -10.31 -12.83
CA LYS A 269 -19.43 -9.59 -14.09
C LYS A 269 -18.09 -9.91 -14.71
N THR A 270 -17.05 -10.09 -13.89
CA THR A 270 -15.72 -10.49 -14.37
C THR A 270 -15.77 -11.88 -14.98
N HIS A 271 -16.42 -12.84 -14.31
CA HIS A 271 -16.61 -14.20 -14.82
C HIS A 271 -17.36 -14.18 -16.15
N LYS A 272 -18.47 -13.46 -16.24
CA LYS A 272 -19.22 -13.33 -17.49
C LYS A 272 -18.39 -12.73 -18.63
N ALA A 273 -17.66 -11.65 -18.37
CA ALA A 273 -16.77 -11.05 -19.37
C ALA A 273 -15.63 -12.00 -19.79
N PHE A 274 -15.11 -12.79 -18.85
CA PHE A 274 -14.10 -13.81 -19.12
C PHE A 274 -14.65 -14.94 -19.99
N GLU A 275 -15.82 -15.49 -19.65
CA GLU A 275 -16.49 -16.55 -20.41
C GLU A 275 -16.85 -16.12 -21.83
N ASP A 276 -17.25 -14.86 -22.00
CA ASP A 276 -17.56 -14.28 -23.30
C ASP A 276 -16.29 -13.91 -24.12
N GLY A 277 -15.09 -14.22 -23.62
CA GLY A 277 -13.81 -13.90 -24.29
C GLY A 277 -13.44 -12.41 -24.29
N ARG A 278 -14.18 -11.57 -23.55
CA ARG A 278 -13.91 -10.13 -23.41
C ARG A 278 -12.87 -9.87 -22.31
N TYR A 279 -11.67 -10.40 -22.49
CA TYR A 279 -10.62 -10.40 -21.46
C TYR A 279 -10.17 -9.00 -21.01
N ALA A 280 -10.14 -8.03 -21.93
CA ALA A 280 -9.80 -6.64 -21.59
C ALA A 280 -10.86 -6.01 -20.65
N GLU A 281 -12.14 -6.26 -20.92
CA GLU A 281 -13.25 -5.83 -20.05
C GLU A 281 -13.19 -6.56 -18.70
N ALA A 282 -12.99 -7.89 -18.72
CA ALA A 282 -12.83 -8.68 -17.51
C ALA A 282 -11.72 -8.13 -16.61
N LYS A 283 -10.56 -7.76 -17.19
CA LYS A 283 -9.44 -7.16 -16.46
C LYS A 283 -9.81 -5.81 -15.81
N GLU A 284 -10.53 -4.95 -16.52
CA GLU A 284 -10.97 -3.66 -15.97
C GLU A 284 -11.93 -3.84 -14.79
N ILE A 285 -12.89 -4.76 -14.92
CA ILE A 285 -13.88 -5.07 -13.87
C ILE A 285 -13.17 -5.70 -12.66
N LEU A 286 -12.27 -6.67 -12.88
CA LEU A 286 -11.48 -7.30 -11.82
C LEU A 286 -10.60 -6.29 -11.08
N GLY A 287 -10.05 -5.30 -11.79
CA GLY A 287 -9.31 -4.19 -11.18
C GLY A 287 -10.13 -3.40 -10.15
N LYS A 288 -11.46 -3.32 -10.32
CA LYS A 288 -12.37 -2.72 -9.32
C LYS A 288 -12.57 -3.64 -8.12
N ALA A 289 -12.59 -4.96 -8.32
CA ALA A 289 -12.70 -5.96 -7.24
C ALA A 289 -11.42 -6.02 -6.40
N ILE A 290 -10.24 -5.96 -7.03
CA ILE A 290 -8.93 -5.92 -6.34
C ILE A 290 -8.85 -4.75 -5.36
N ARG A 291 -9.41 -3.59 -5.70
CA ARG A 291 -9.44 -2.43 -4.80
C ARG A 291 -10.33 -2.62 -3.56
N ILE A 292 -11.27 -3.57 -3.59
CA ILE A 292 -12.16 -3.89 -2.46
C ILE A 292 -11.49 -4.91 -1.53
N ASP A 293 -10.94 -5.98 -2.08
CA ASP A 293 -10.26 -7.04 -1.31
C ASP A 293 -9.02 -7.57 -2.05
N PRO A 294 -7.84 -6.95 -1.87
CA PRO A 294 -6.62 -7.34 -2.55
C PRO A 294 -6.08 -8.74 -2.17
N GLN A 295 -6.50 -9.27 -1.01
CA GLN A 295 -5.99 -10.54 -0.49
C GLN A 295 -6.84 -11.74 -0.87
N ASN A 296 -7.98 -11.51 -1.52
CA ASN A 296 -8.89 -12.55 -1.99
C ASN A 296 -8.20 -13.51 -2.97
N MET A 297 -8.22 -14.81 -2.66
CA MET A 297 -7.57 -15.83 -3.50
C MET A 297 -8.31 -16.06 -4.82
N ASP A 298 -9.63 -15.93 -4.87
CA ASP A 298 -10.40 -16.10 -6.10
C ASP A 298 -10.09 -14.98 -7.10
N ILE A 299 -9.93 -13.75 -6.61
CA ILE A 299 -9.47 -12.60 -7.42
C ILE A 299 -8.09 -12.88 -8.02
N LYS A 300 -7.13 -13.34 -7.20
CA LYS A 300 -5.76 -13.66 -7.67
C LYS A 300 -5.78 -14.75 -8.74
N ASN A 301 -6.55 -15.82 -8.51
CA ASN A 301 -6.70 -16.91 -9.46
C ASN A 301 -7.34 -16.45 -10.78
N LEU A 302 -8.37 -15.60 -10.70
CA LEU A 302 -9.06 -15.07 -11.89
C LEU A 302 -8.17 -14.09 -12.67
N ASP A 303 -7.38 -13.26 -11.99
CA ASP A 303 -6.40 -12.37 -12.62
C ASP A 303 -5.36 -13.16 -13.40
N GLN A 304 -4.79 -14.22 -12.80
CA GLN A 304 -3.85 -15.10 -13.49
C GLN A 304 -4.47 -15.77 -14.73
N LYS A 305 -5.73 -16.23 -14.64
CA LYS A 305 -6.46 -16.79 -15.79
C LYS A 305 -6.66 -15.76 -16.91
N ILE A 306 -7.08 -14.53 -16.58
CA ILE A 306 -7.23 -13.44 -17.55
C ILE A 306 -5.89 -13.13 -18.22
N GLN A 307 -4.82 -12.97 -17.45
CA GLN A 307 -3.48 -12.68 -17.99
C GLN A 307 -2.99 -13.77 -18.94
N THR A 308 -3.24 -15.04 -18.59
CA THR A 308 -2.88 -16.20 -19.43
C THR A 308 -3.66 -16.19 -20.74
N ALA A 309 -4.96 -15.87 -20.69
CA ALA A 309 -5.79 -15.75 -21.88
C ALA A 309 -5.38 -14.56 -22.78
N GLU A 310 -5.08 -13.40 -22.20
CA GLU A 310 -4.57 -12.23 -22.93
C GLU A 310 -3.24 -12.55 -23.63
N LEU A 311 -2.34 -13.26 -22.94
CA LEU A 311 -1.05 -13.68 -23.50
C LEU A 311 -1.26 -14.63 -24.68
N ARG A 312 -2.15 -15.61 -24.51
CA ARG A 312 -2.50 -16.57 -25.56
C ARG A 312 -3.02 -15.88 -26.82
N ILE A 313 -3.94 -14.92 -26.70
CA ILE A 313 -4.46 -14.17 -27.87
C ILE A 313 -3.36 -13.39 -28.57
N LYS A 314 -2.44 -12.78 -27.82
CA LYS A 314 -1.32 -12.03 -28.42
C LYS A 314 -0.40 -12.96 -29.21
N ILE A 315 -0.11 -14.14 -28.67
CA ILE A 315 0.67 -15.18 -29.35
C ILE A 315 -0.06 -15.67 -30.60
N GLU A 316 -1.34 -16.00 -30.51
CA GLU A 316 -2.16 -16.45 -31.65
C GLU A 316 -2.15 -15.41 -32.78
N LYS A 317 -2.32 -14.12 -32.47
CA LYS A 317 -2.22 -13.05 -33.48
C LYS A 317 -0.84 -12.97 -34.14
N LEU A 318 0.24 -13.15 -33.39
CA LEU A 318 1.60 -13.15 -33.94
C LEU A 318 1.85 -14.39 -34.81
N VAL A 319 1.29 -15.54 -34.42
CA VAL A 319 1.32 -16.77 -35.23
C VAL A 319 0.54 -16.59 -36.53
N ASP A 320 -0.64 -15.95 -36.50
CA ASP A 320 -1.41 -15.64 -37.71
C ASP A 320 -0.64 -14.72 -38.66
N ILE A 321 0.01 -13.68 -38.12
CA ILE A 321 0.89 -12.80 -38.90
C ILE A 321 2.07 -13.59 -39.51
N ALA A 322 2.70 -14.46 -38.71
CA ALA A 322 3.79 -15.31 -39.19
C ALA A 322 3.34 -16.28 -40.29
N ASN A 323 2.13 -16.84 -40.18
CA ASN A 323 1.55 -17.73 -41.17
C ASN A 323 1.19 -17.00 -42.46
N LYS A 324 0.69 -15.76 -42.37
CA LYS A 324 0.49 -14.90 -43.54
C LYS A 324 1.81 -14.63 -44.25
N HIS A 325 2.86 -14.24 -43.52
CA HIS A 325 4.18 -14.04 -44.11
C HIS A 325 4.77 -15.34 -44.69
N LYS A 326 4.47 -16.52 -44.12
CA LYS A 326 4.84 -17.81 -44.72
C LYS A 326 4.15 -18.00 -46.08
N ALA A 327 2.85 -17.74 -46.15
CA ALA A 327 2.07 -17.87 -47.39
C ALA A 327 2.57 -16.91 -48.48
N ASP A 328 2.96 -15.70 -48.09
CA ASP A 328 3.55 -14.69 -48.99
C ASP A 328 5.05 -14.93 -49.26
N ASP A 329 5.64 -16.01 -48.71
CA ASP A 329 7.06 -16.37 -48.83
C ASP A 329 8.04 -15.26 -48.33
N GLN A 330 7.59 -14.50 -47.32
CA GLN A 330 8.29 -13.40 -46.66
C GLN A 330 8.96 -13.86 -45.35
N TRP A 331 10.16 -14.45 -45.47
CA TRP A 331 10.81 -15.14 -44.35
C TRP A 331 11.39 -14.25 -43.25
N LYS A 332 11.93 -13.07 -43.59
CA LYS A 332 12.45 -12.11 -42.61
C LYS A 332 11.33 -11.55 -41.70
N PRO A 333 10.21 -11.02 -42.23
CA PRO A 333 9.06 -10.63 -41.41
C PRO A 333 8.45 -11.79 -40.61
N ARG A 334 8.37 -12.98 -41.21
CA ARG A 334 7.93 -14.20 -40.50
C ARG A 334 8.79 -14.49 -39.27
N LEU A 335 10.11 -14.43 -39.45
CA LEU A 335 11.08 -14.66 -38.37
C LEU A 335 10.87 -13.66 -37.22
N ASP A 336 10.69 -12.37 -37.52
CA ASP A 336 10.44 -11.33 -36.51
C ASP A 336 9.14 -11.60 -35.72
N ALA A 337 8.05 -11.95 -36.41
CA ALA A 337 6.78 -12.29 -35.74
C ALA A 337 6.91 -13.51 -34.81
N LEU A 338 7.60 -14.58 -35.25
CA LEU A 338 7.84 -15.78 -34.45
C LEU A 338 8.79 -15.50 -33.26
N GLN A 339 9.78 -14.64 -33.43
CA GLN A 339 10.66 -14.22 -32.33
C GLN A 339 9.86 -13.48 -31.24
N LYS A 340 8.99 -12.54 -31.64
CA LYS A 340 8.10 -11.84 -30.72
C LYS A 340 7.16 -12.80 -29.98
N ALA A 341 6.58 -13.78 -30.67
CA ALA A 341 5.72 -14.78 -30.06
C ALA A 341 6.50 -15.68 -29.07
N SER A 342 7.70 -16.14 -29.45
CA SER A 342 8.53 -17.01 -28.62
C SER A 342 9.07 -16.31 -27.36
N LEU A 343 9.23 -14.98 -27.37
CA LEU A 343 9.55 -14.22 -26.16
C LEU A 343 8.42 -14.23 -25.13
N MET A 344 7.17 -14.37 -25.59
CA MET A 344 5.97 -14.42 -24.75
C MET A 344 5.73 -15.82 -24.16
N ASP A 345 6.05 -16.87 -24.92
CA ASP A 345 5.96 -18.26 -24.48
C ASP A 345 7.17 -19.05 -24.98
N LYS A 346 8.20 -19.12 -24.12
CA LYS A 346 9.51 -19.71 -24.46
C LYS A 346 9.47 -21.23 -24.52
N ASP A 347 8.53 -21.84 -23.79
CA ASP A 347 8.44 -23.29 -23.65
C ASP A 347 7.53 -23.92 -24.70
N ASN A 348 6.87 -23.10 -25.53
CA ASN A 348 6.03 -23.55 -26.63
C ASN A 348 6.80 -24.30 -27.73
N ASP A 349 6.63 -25.62 -27.78
CA ASP A 349 7.34 -26.46 -28.75
C ASP A 349 6.97 -26.18 -30.21
N TYR A 350 5.72 -25.76 -30.48
CA TYR A 350 5.30 -25.33 -31.80
C TYR A 350 6.08 -24.09 -32.25
N LEU A 351 6.16 -23.05 -31.39
CA LEU A 351 6.94 -21.84 -31.71
C LEU A 351 8.43 -22.15 -31.88
N LYS A 352 9.02 -23.03 -31.07
CA LYS A 352 10.42 -23.45 -31.21
C LYS A 352 10.68 -24.08 -32.58
N GLY A 353 9.80 -24.99 -33.01
CA GLY A 353 9.90 -25.66 -34.31
C GLY A 353 9.82 -24.68 -35.47
N GLU A 354 8.78 -23.84 -35.50
CA GLU A 354 8.58 -22.87 -36.58
C GLU A 354 9.69 -21.80 -36.61
N LEU A 355 10.17 -21.37 -35.44
CA LEU A 355 11.27 -20.41 -35.33
C LEU A 355 12.58 -20.99 -35.87
N LYS A 356 12.86 -22.28 -35.62
CA LYS A 356 14.04 -22.96 -36.16
C LYS A 356 14.03 -22.95 -37.69
N ILE A 357 12.89 -23.32 -38.29
CA ILE A 357 12.71 -23.35 -39.75
C ILE A 357 12.89 -21.95 -40.34
N ALA A 358 12.23 -20.93 -39.77
CA ALA A 358 12.34 -19.56 -40.25
C ALA A 358 13.76 -19.01 -40.15
N LYS A 359 14.48 -19.30 -39.05
CA LYS A 359 15.89 -18.92 -38.88
C LYS A 359 16.78 -19.58 -39.93
N GLU A 360 16.60 -20.86 -40.18
CA GLU A 360 17.40 -21.62 -41.15
C GLU A 360 17.22 -21.05 -42.56
N ILE A 361 15.97 -20.80 -42.98
CA ILE A 361 15.70 -20.23 -44.31
C ILE A 361 16.27 -18.81 -44.45
N VAL A 362 16.06 -17.93 -43.46
CA VAL A 362 16.62 -16.56 -43.51
C VAL A 362 18.14 -16.58 -43.58
N LEU A 363 18.81 -17.44 -42.79
CA LEU A 363 20.26 -17.59 -42.81
C LEU A 363 20.76 -18.03 -44.19
N ILE A 364 20.08 -18.99 -44.82
CA ILE A 364 20.46 -19.46 -46.15
C ILE A 364 20.24 -18.36 -47.19
N GLN A 365 19.08 -17.70 -47.16
CA GLN A 365 18.78 -16.59 -48.06
C GLN A 365 19.83 -15.48 -47.97
N ASP A 366 20.26 -15.10 -46.77
CA ASP A 366 21.27 -14.06 -46.54
C ASP A 366 22.66 -14.47 -47.06
N GLU A 367 23.07 -15.72 -46.82
CA GLU A 367 24.38 -16.20 -47.30
C GLU A 367 24.39 -16.30 -48.85
N VAL A 368 23.29 -16.76 -49.45
CA VAL A 368 23.16 -16.79 -50.92
C VAL A 368 23.19 -15.38 -51.50
N GLU A 369 22.41 -14.44 -50.95
CA GLU A 369 22.41 -13.03 -51.37
C GLU A 369 23.80 -12.40 -51.30
N LYS A 370 24.52 -12.64 -50.20
CA LYS A 370 25.88 -12.14 -50.00
C LYS A 370 26.86 -12.65 -51.06
N VAL A 371 26.76 -13.92 -51.44
CA VAL A 371 27.63 -14.53 -52.47
C VAL A 371 27.27 -14.01 -53.86
N LEU A 372 25.97 -13.92 -54.17
CA LEU A 372 25.49 -13.41 -55.45
C LEU A 372 25.83 -11.93 -55.65
N ALA A 373 25.86 -11.13 -54.58
CA ALA A 373 26.30 -9.74 -54.61
C ALA A 373 27.81 -9.59 -54.84
N LYS A 374 28.64 -10.55 -54.40
CA LYS A 374 30.10 -10.52 -54.54
C LYS A 374 30.65 -11.78 -55.19
N LYS A 375 30.30 -12.00 -56.47
CA LYS A 375 30.65 -13.23 -57.23
C LYS A 375 32.15 -13.52 -57.30
N ASP A 376 33.02 -12.52 -57.20
CA ASP A 376 34.48 -12.68 -57.30
C ASP A 376 35.07 -13.58 -56.19
N ILE A 377 34.35 -13.78 -55.07
CA ILE A 377 34.76 -14.75 -54.05
C ILE A 377 34.81 -16.17 -54.60
N LEU A 378 34.04 -16.45 -55.67
CA LEU A 378 33.97 -17.72 -56.37
C LEU A 378 35.12 -17.92 -57.35
N LEU A 379 36.06 -16.98 -57.52
CA LEU A 379 37.33 -17.23 -58.20
C LEU A 379 38.20 -18.23 -57.42
N LYS A 380 38.03 -18.33 -56.11
CA LYS A 380 38.74 -19.30 -55.27
C LYS A 380 38.04 -20.66 -55.33
N GLN A 381 38.73 -21.71 -55.77
CA GLN A 381 38.20 -23.09 -55.81
C GLN A 381 37.63 -23.56 -54.46
N LYS A 382 38.31 -23.24 -53.35
CA LYS A 382 37.83 -23.58 -52.00
C LYS A 382 36.47 -22.95 -51.70
N SER A 383 36.24 -21.70 -52.12
CA SER A 383 34.95 -21.02 -51.96
C SER A 383 33.85 -21.70 -52.79
N ARG A 384 34.15 -22.08 -54.04
CA ARG A 384 33.20 -22.82 -54.89
C ARG A 384 32.80 -24.15 -54.27
N ASN A 385 33.76 -24.94 -53.79
CA ASN A 385 33.49 -26.23 -53.16
C ASN A 385 32.63 -26.07 -51.91
N ARG A 386 32.97 -25.09 -51.03
CA ARG A 386 32.17 -24.78 -49.85
C ARG A 386 30.75 -24.39 -50.22
N MET A 387 30.58 -23.55 -51.25
CA MET A 387 29.27 -23.06 -51.65
C MET A 387 28.43 -24.14 -52.33
N SER A 388 29.05 -25.05 -53.09
CA SER A 388 28.38 -26.24 -53.62
C SER A 388 27.88 -27.15 -52.50
N GLN A 389 28.68 -27.38 -51.47
CA GLN A 389 28.26 -28.14 -50.29
C GLN A 389 27.14 -27.42 -49.51
N PHE A 390 27.21 -26.09 -49.44
CA PHE A 390 26.21 -25.26 -48.79
C PHE A 390 24.84 -25.35 -49.49
N VAL A 391 24.82 -25.29 -50.82
CA VAL A 391 23.60 -25.49 -51.60
C VAL A 391 23.01 -26.87 -51.30
N SER A 392 23.78 -27.95 -51.46
CA SER A 392 23.29 -29.31 -51.17
C SER A 392 22.84 -29.54 -49.72
N ALA A 393 23.43 -28.82 -48.76
CA ALA A 393 23.00 -28.91 -47.36
C ALA A 393 21.65 -28.19 -47.12
N SER A 394 21.27 -27.28 -48.02
CA SER A 394 20.07 -26.42 -47.95
C SER A 394 18.81 -27.08 -48.52
N ASP A 395 18.94 -28.17 -49.29
CA ASP A 395 17.84 -28.91 -49.94
C ASP A 395 16.68 -29.22 -48.98
N ARG A 396 17.01 -29.51 -47.71
CA ARG A 396 16.05 -29.84 -46.63
C ARG A 396 14.98 -28.76 -46.34
N VAL A 397 15.21 -27.51 -46.70
CA VAL A 397 14.28 -26.38 -46.48
C VAL A 397 13.92 -25.66 -47.78
N GLU A 398 14.42 -26.13 -48.92
CA GLU A 398 14.18 -25.52 -50.22
C GLU A 398 12.70 -25.60 -50.61
N GLU A 399 12.06 -26.76 -50.43
CA GLU A 399 10.64 -26.97 -50.75
C GLU A 399 9.70 -26.10 -49.92
N LEU A 400 10.18 -25.64 -48.75
CA LEU A 400 9.41 -24.78 -47.86
C LEU A 400 9.36 -23.33 -48.35
N SER A 401 10.28 -22.89 -49.23
CA SER A 401 10.39 -21.50 -49.67
C SER A 401 10.69 -21.38 -51.18
N PRO A 402 9.68 -21.00 -51.99
CA PRO A 402 9.88 -20.74 -53.43
C PRO A 402 10.93 -19.66 -53.75
N SER A 403 11.06 -18.61 -52.95
CA SER A 403 12.08 -17.56 -53.12
C SER A 403 13.48 -18.06 -52.76
N LEU A 404 13.61 -18.90 -51.72
CA LEU A 404 14.88 -19.55 -51.43
C LEU A 404 15.30 -20.47 -52.58
N ASN A 405 14.39 -21.32 -53.06
CA ASN A 405 14.65 -22.19 -54.20
C ASN A 405 15.17 -21.38 -55.41
N ARG A 406 14.46 -20.33 -55.80
CA ARG A 406 14.91 -19.45 -56.90
C ARG A 406 16.32 -18.90 -56.69
N LYS A 407 16.67 -18.50 -55.46
CA LYS A 407 18.01 -18.01 -55.13
C LYS A 407 19.06 -19.12 -55.17
N LEU A 408 18.74 -20.32 -54.68
CA LEU A 408 19.63 -21.49 -54.74
C LEU A 408 19.91 -21.88 -56.19
N MET A 409 18.88 -21.98 -57.04
CA MET A 409 19.05 -22.22 -58.48
C MET A 409 19.91 -21.13 -59.17
N GLN A 410 19.74 -19.86 -58.81
CA GLN A 410 20.59 -18.77 -59.31
C GLN A 410 22.05 -18.98 -58.90
N LEU A 411 22.30 -19.32 -57.65
CA LEU A 411 23.65 -19.57 -57.14
C LEU A 411 24.28 -20.80 -57.79
N GLU A 412 23.53 -21.89 -57.98
CA GLU A 412 24.00 -23.07 -58.71
C GLU A 412 24.43 -22.74 -60.13
N ASN A 413 23.66 -21.92 -60.85
CA ASN A 413 24.00 -21.51 -62.20
C ASN A 413 25.29 -20.68 -62.23
N VAL A 414 25.48 -19.78 -61.25
CA VAL A 414 26.74 -19.04 -61.10
C VAL A 414 27.90 -19.99 -60.75
N LEU A 415 27.70 -20.98 -59.88
CA LEU A 415 28.72 -21.97 -59.55
C LEU A 415 29.11 -22.82 -60.75
N LYS A 416 28.14 -23.25 -61.57
CA LYS A 416 28.37 -23.96 -62.84
C LYS A 416 29.18 -23.08 -63.80
N GLU A 417 28.83 -21.79 -63.92
CA GLU A 417 29.57 -20.86 -64.77
C GLU A 417 31.04 -20.70 -64.33
N TYR A 418 31.28 -20.46 -63.04
CA TYR A 418 32.64 -20.28 -62.50
C TYR A 418 33.45 -21.59 -62.44
N SER A 419 32.80 -22.74 -62.53
CA SER A 419 33.46 -24.05 -62.60
C SER A 419 33.78 -24.50 -64.02
N LYS A 420 33.17 -23.87 -65.04
CA LYS A 420 33.44 -24.16 -66.45
C LYS A 420 34.89 -23.82 -66.79
N LYS A 421 35.59 -24.72 -67.48
CA LYS A 421 36.92 -24.44 -68.02
C LYS A 421 36.79 -23.52 -69.24
N LEU A 422 37.57 -22.45 -69.25
CA LEU A 422 37.70 -21.49 -70.33
C LEU A 422 38.99 -21.73 -71.09
N ASP A 423 38.97 -21.48 -72.39
CA ASP A 423 40.15 -21.51 -73.23
C ASP A 423 40.99 -20.26 -72.96
N VAL A 424 42.28 -20.48 -72.64
CA VAL A 424 43.26 -19.45 -72.32
C VAL A 424 44.44 -19.62 -73.26
N MET A 425 44.69 -18.61 -74.09
CA MET A 425 45.80 -18.62 -75.03
C MET A 425 47.06 -18.12 -74.33
N LEU A 426 48.12 -18.93 -74.38
CA LEU A 426 49.43 -18.54 -73.89
C LEU A 426 50.38 -18.34 -75.07
N VAL A 427 51.17 -17.27 -75.01
CA VAL A 427 52.22 -16.95 -75.99
C VAL A 427 53.58 -16.98 -75.30
N SER A 428 54.58 -17.60 -75.94
CA SER A 428 55.95 -17.71 -75.43
C SER A 428 56.98 -17.73 -76.58
N ASP A 429 58.26 -17.91 -76.28
CA ASP A 429 59.38 -17.79 -77.23
C ASP A 429 59.79 -19.11 -77.90
N GLY A 430 59.10 -20.22 -77.61
CA GLY A 430 59.46 -21.56 -78.08
C GLY A 430 60.67 -22.18 -77.39
N LYS A 431 61.26 -21.52 -76.38
CA LYS A 431 62.48 -21.99 -75.67
C LYS A 431 62.28 -22.05 -74.15
N SER A 432 61.43 -21.19 -73.60
CA SER A 432 61.09 -21.13 -72.19
C SER A 432 60.18 -22.30 -71.80
N LYS A 433 60.53 -23.03 -70.73
CA LYS A 433 59.66 -24.06 -70.15
C LYS A 433 58.64 -23.37 -69.26
N VAL A 434 57.36 -23.43 -69.65
CA VAL A 434 56.26 -22.78 -68.93
C VAL A 434 55.49 -23.79 -68.09
N ILE A 435 55.18 -23.41 -66.85
CA ILE A 435 54.28 -24.13 -65.94
C ILE A 435 53.16 -23.21 -65.45
N VAL A 436 52.00 -23.78 -65.15
CA VAL A 436 50.93 -23.10 -64.42
C VAL A 436 50.92 -23.65 -63.00
N ARG A 437 51.25 -22.79 -62.03
CA ARG A 437 51.39 -23.20 -60.63
C ARG A 437 50.10 -23.84 -60.11
N ARG A 438 50.21 -25.00 -59.45
CA ARG A 438 49.10 -25.83 -58.93
C ARG A 438 48.18 -26.45 -59.99
N VAL A 439 48.50 -26.31 -61.28
CA VAL A 439 47.75 -26.96 -62.37
C VAL A 439 48.63 -28.00 -63.06
N GLY A 440 49.84 -27.63 -63.49
CA GLY A 440 50.77 -28.55 -64.13
C GLY A 440 51.74 -27.90 -65.11
N VAL A 441 52.52 -28.74 -65.79
CA VAL A 441 53.50 -28.31 -66.80
C VAL A 441 52.81 -28.09 -68.14
N VAL A 442 53.04 -26.93 -68.76
CA VAL A 442 52.52 -26.63 -70.11
C VAL A 442 53.54 -27.05 -71.18
N GLY A 443 54.83 -26.88 -70.90
CA GLY A 443 55.95 -27.23 -71.76
C GLY A 443 56.53 -26.02 -72.51
N THR A 444 57.15 -26.28 -73.65
CA THR A 444 57.78 -25.28 -74.52
C THR A 444 56.92 -25.08 -75.77
N PHE A 445 56.58 -23.84 -76.12
CA PHE A 445 55.69 -23.52 -77.24
C PHE A 445 55.86 -22.06 -77.70
N LYS A 446 55.35 -21.73 -78.89
CA LYS A 446 55.17 -20.34 -79.33
C LYS A 446 53.77 -19.83 -79.01
N GLU A 447 52.75 -20.63 -79.34
CA GLU A 447 51.36 -20.39 -78.99
C GLU A 447 50.74 -21.71 -78.51
N LYS A 448 49.96 -21.66 -77.42
CA LYS A 448 49.24 -22.84 -76.92
C LYS A 448 48.00 -22.43 -76.15
N THR A 449 46.87 -23.01 -76.51
CA THR A 449 45.61 -22.85 -75.76
C THR A 449 45.52 -23.92 -74.68
N ILE A 450 45.30 -23.50 -73.44
CA ILE A 450 45.05 -24.36 -72.28
C ILE A 450 43.66 -24.11 -71.71
N LYS A 451 43.12 -25.06 -70.95
CA LYS A 451 41.80 -24.97 -70.34
C LYS A 451 41.90 -24.74 -68.84
N LEU A 452 41.57 -23.53 -68.39
CA LEU A 452 41.58 -23.16 -66.97
C LEU A 452 40.16 -22.80 -66.50
N SER A 453 39.78 -23.24 -65.30
CA SER A 453 38.54 -22.77 -64.67
C SER A 453 38.71 -21.35 -64.13
N ALA A 454 37.64 -20.74 -63.63
CA ALA A 454 37.75 -19.42 -63.04
C ALA A 454 38.73 -19.44 -61.85
N GLY A 455 39.62 -18.46 -61.77
CA GLY A 455 40.55 -18.35 -60.65
C GLY A 455 41.80 -17.53 -60.93
N ASN A 456 42.60 -17.37 -59.88
CA ASN A 456 43.87 -16.67 -59.94
C ASN A 456 45.01 -17.70 -60.05
N TYR A 457 45.82 -17.56 -61.09
CA TYR A 457 46.91 -18.46 -61.42
C TYR A 457 48.23 -17.70 -61.48
N VAL A 458 49.33 -18.42 -61.30
CA VAL A 458 50.68 -17.90 -61.54
C VAL A 458 51.29 -18.75 -62.64
N LEU A 459 51.65 -18.10 -63.74
CA LEU A 459 52.47 -18.68 -64.79
C LEU A 459 53.92 -18.50 -64.39
N GLU A 460 54.74 -19.54 -64.53
CA GLU A 460 56.19 -19.47 -64.29
C GLU A 460 56.91 -19.97 -65.54
N ALA A 461 57.85 -19.18 -66.05
CA ALA A 461 58.73 -19.56 -67.14
C ALA A 461 60.17 -19.67 -66.65
N SER A 462 60.84 -20.75 -67.04
CA SER A 462 62.25 -20.97 -66.76
C SER A 462 63.00 -21.44 -68.00
N ARG A 463 64.27 -21.04 -68.09
CA ARG A 463 65.18 -21.41 -69.17
C ARG A 463 66.61 -21.36 -68.64
N GLU A 464 67.41 -22.37 -68.95
CA GLU A 464 68.81 -22.42 -68.53
C GLU A 464 69.60 -21.21 -69.06
N GLY A 465 70.37 -20.56 -68.18
CA GLY A 465 71.10 -19.32 -68.47
C GLY A 465 70.23 -18.05 -68.49
N TYR A 466 68.95 -18.11 -68.10
CA TYR A 466 68.05 -16.96 -67.98
C TYR A 466 67.35 -16.95 -66.62
N LYS A 467 67.01 -15.75 -66.14
CA LYS A 467 66.27 -15.55 -64.91
C LYS A 467 64.80 -15.96 -65.10
N SER A 468 64.26 -16.70 -64.13
CA SER A 468 62.86 -17.14 -64.17
C SER A 468 61.90 -15.94 -64.07
N LYS A 469 60.77 -16.02 -64.79
CA LYS A 469 59.72 -14.99 -64.79
C LYS A 469 58.41 -15.58 -64.28
N SER A 470 57.72 -14.85 -63.41
CA SER A 470 56.42 -15.24 -62.88
C SER A 470 55.37 -14.17 -63.16
N VAL A 471 54.22 -14.55 -63.72
CA VAL A 471 53.13 -13.63 -64.06
C VAL A 471 51.83 -14.11 -63.41
N SER A 472 51.21 -13.24 -62.63
CA SER A 472 49.90 -13.50 -62.04
C SER A 472 48.80 -13.17 -63.05
N ILE A 473 47.91 -14.12 -63.30
CA ILE A 473 46.76 -13.96 -64.21
C ILE A 473 45.46 -14.27 -63.46
N SER A 474 44.36 -13.64 -63.88
CA SER A 474 43.03 -13.90 -63.34
C SER A 474 42.10 -14.33 -64.48
N ILE A 475 41.49 -15.50 -64.32
CA ILE A 475 40.52 -16.06 -65.26
C ILE A 475 39.14 -15.82 -64.66
N ASP A 476 38.38 -14.90 -65.26
CA ASP A 476 37.01 -14.57 -64.85
C ASP A 476 36.04 -14.83 -66.02
N PRO A 477 34.95 -15.61 -65.81
CA PRO A 477 33.90 -15.82 -66.81
C PRO A 477 33.26 -14.55 -67.38
N LYS A 478 33.37 -13.40 -66.70
CA LYS A 478 32.91 -12.09 -67.22
C LYS A 478 33.77 -11.58 -68.38
N ASN A 479 35.04 -11.99 -68.47
CA ASN A 479 36.04 -11.45 -69.40
C ASN A 479 36.49 -12.48 -70.45
N LYS A 480 35.57 -13.33 -70.94
CA LYS A 480 35.85 -14.45 -71.87
C LYS A 480 36.60 -14.05 -73.15
N ASN A 481 36.49 -12.80 -73.59
CA ASN A 481 37.09 -12.33 -74.85
C ASN A 481 38.54 -11.83 -74.71
N ASN A 482 39.12 -11.83 -73.50
CA ASN A 482 40.45 -11.26 -73.25
C ASN A 482 41.35 -12.18 -72.41
N LEU A 483 41.44 -13.47 -72.78
CA LEU A 483 42.22 -14.49 -72.07
C LEU A 483 43.48 -14.90 -72.85
N SER A 484 44.26 -13.91 -73.28
CA SER A 484 45.57 -14.11 -73.92
C SER A 484 46.68 -13.55 -73.04
N PHE A 485 47.71 -14.35 -72.74
CA PHE A 485 48.80 -13.95 -71.84
C PHE A 485 50.17 -14.31 -72.43
N ASP A 486 51.11 -13.37 -72.41
CA ASP A 486 52.52 -13.59 -72.80
C ASP A 486 53.36 -13.99 -71.57
N ILE A 487 54.16 -15.05 -71.70
CA ILE A 487 55.11 -15.49 -70.69
C ILE A 487 56.39 -16.05 -71.32
N ARG A 488 57.52 -15.39 -71.10
CA ARG A 488 58.85 -15.75 -71.63
C ARG A 488 59.98 -15.26 -70.74
N THR A 489 61.13 -15.93 -70.74
CA THR A 489 62.35 -15.45 -70.06
C THR A 489 63.13 -14.51 -70.98
N ASP A 490 63.29 -13.25 -70.58
CA ASP A 490 63.88 -12.17 -71.37
C ASP A 490 65.21 -11.61 -70.78
N GLU A 491 65.57 -12.00 -69.56
CA GLU A 491 66.78 -11.54 -68.85
C GLU A 491 67.79 -12.70 -68.69
N ARG A 492 69.02 -12.53 -69.21
CA ARG A 492 70.12 -13.52 -69.02
C ARG A 492 70.71 -13.44 -67.60
N ILE A 493 71.18 -14.57 -67.08
CA ILE A 493 71.91 -14.67 -65.81
C ILE A 493 73.36 -14.23 -65.99
#